data_AF-A0A6A3BDK9-F1
#
_entry.id   AF-A0A6A3BDK9-F1
#
_cell.length_a   1.000
_cell.length_b   1.000
_cell.length_c   1.000
_cell.angle_alpha   90.00
_cell.angle_beta   90.00
_cell.angle_gamma   90.00
#
_symmetry.space_group_name_H-M   'P 1'
#
loop_
_entity.id
_entity.type
_entity.pdbx_description
1 polymer ?
#
loop_
_entity_poly.entity_id
_entity_poly.type
_entity_poly.pdbx_seq_one_letter_code
_entity_poly.pdbx_strand_id
1 'polypeptide(L)'
;MNEGLESGKVENGKHLKVYLKEDLPSRLHYAASDRIPPIIGLIEESFKVEQKRTKPKECGGSHGYDKAIFSMRSIFIGHGPQFARGKKVPSFENVQIYNLVTSILNIHGAPNNGSSTFPASILLPRQ
;
A
#
# COMPACT_ATOMS: atom_id res chain seq x y z
N MET A 1 -22.43 12.87 2.59
CA MET A 1 -21.94 12.34 1.30
C MET A 1 -22.08 10.83 1.23
N ASN A 2 -21.49 10.07 2.17
CA ASN A 2 -21.57 8.61 2.19
C ASN A 2 -23.02 8.08 2.22
N GLU A 3 -23.92 8.67 3.02
CA GLU A 3 -25.35 8.32 2.99
C GLU A 3 -25.97 8.44 1.58
N GLY A 4 -25.56 9.46 0.81
CA GLY A 4 -26.00 9.64 -0.56
C GLY A 4 -25.46 8.57 -1.51
N LEU A 5 -24.20 8.17 -1.33
CA LEU A 5 -23.56 7.09 -2.08
C LEU A 5 -24.19 5.71 -1.77
N GLU A 6 -24.61 5.49 -0.52
CA GLU A 6 -25.26 4.27 -0.06
C GLU A 6 -26.77 4.22 -0.40
N SER A 7 -27.40 5.36 -0.68
CA SER A 7 -28.85 5.48 -0.91
C SER A 7 -29.41 4.73 -2.13
N GLY A 8 -28.55 4.19 -3.01
CA GLY A 8 -28.95 3.56 -4.28
C GLY A 8 -29.32 4.55 -5.39
N LYS A 9 -29.36 5.86 -5.11
CA LYS A 9 -29.62 6.91 -6.11
C LYS A 9 -28.42 7.15 -7.03
N VAL A 10 -27.22 6.79 -6.58
CA VAL A 10 -25.97 6.84 -7.36
C VAL A 10 -25.64 5.42 -7.80
N GLU A 11 -25.59 5.20 -9.11
CA GLU A 11 -25.17 3.92 -9.69
C GLU A 11 -23.79 3.54 -9.15
N ASN A 12 -23.68 2.33 -8.57
CA ASN A 12 -22.46 1.83 -7.93
C ASN A 12 -21.91 2.69 -6.78
N GLY A 13 -22.68 3.64 -6.24
CA GLY A 13 -22.22 4.57 -5.20
C GLY A 13 -21.71 3.86 -3.94
N LYS A 14 -22.34 2.75 -3.55
CA LYS A 14 -21.96 1.94 -2.37
C LYS A 14 -20.50 1.42 -2.39
N HIS A 15 -19.86 1.38 -3.55
CA HIS A 15 -18.48 0.88 -3.72
C HIS A 15 -17.43 1.97 -3.48
N LEU A 16 -17.84 3.21 -3.24
CA LEU A 16 -16.97 4.33 -2.92
C LEU A 16 -17.29 4.85 -1.53
N LYS A 17 -16.29 4.88 -0.65
CA LYS A 17 -16.39 5.55 0.64
C LYS A 17 -15.51 6.78 0.66
N VAL A 18 -16.10 7.93 0.98
CA VAL A 18 -15.41 9.21 1.01
C VAL A 18 -15.05 9.57 2.44
N TYR A 19 -13.81 10.01 2.63
CA TYR A 19 -13.25 10.42 3.92
C TYR A 19 -12.69 11.84 3.80
N LEU A 20 -12.71 12.57 4.91
CA LEU A 20 -11.70 13.60 5.13
C LEU A 20 -10.34 12.90 5.30
N LYS A 21 -9.25 13.48 4.82
CA LYS A 21 -7.94 12.80 4.87
C LYS A 21 -7.51 12.48 6.31
N GLU A 22 -7.96 13.27 7.27
CA GLU A 22 -7.72 13.08 8.70
C GLU A 22 -8.46 11.86 9.27
N ASP A 23 -9.57 11.47 8.66
CA ASP A 23 -10.41 10.34 9.07
C ASP A 23 -10.04 9.02 8.36
N LEU A 24 -9.04 9.04 7.47
CA LEU A 24 -8.56 7.84 6.81
C LEU A 24 -8.02 6.82 7.83
N PRO A 25 -8.17 5.52 7.57
CA PRO A 25 -7.57 4.49 8.42
C PRO A 25 -6.08 4.75 8.64
N SER A 26 -5.67 4.90 9.91
CA SER A 26 -4.31 5.30 10.28
C SER A 26 -3.21 4.41 9.69
N ARG A 27 -3.49 3.11 9.48
CA ARG A 27 -2.60 2.14 8.81
C ARG A 27 -2.16 2.53 7.40
N LEU A 28 -2.86 3.45 6.74
CA LEU A 28 -2.51 3.95 5.41
C LEU A 28 -1.40 5.01 5.48
N HIS A 29 -1.23 5.69 6.61
CA HIS A 29 -0.27 6.79 6.78
C HIS A 29 -0.38 7.86 5.67
N TYR A 30 -1.62 8.17 5.24
CA TYR A 30 -1.90 8.96 4.03
C TYR A 30 -2.68 10.25 4.33
N ALA A 31 -2.17 11.07 5.25
CA ALA A 31 -2.83 12.32 5.66
C ALA A 31 -1.86 13.51 5.87
N ALA A 32 -0.64 13.24 6.32
CA ALA A 32 0.34 14.24 6.78
C ALA A 32 1.13 14.90 5.63
N SER A 33 0.43 15.47 4.65
CA SER A 33 1.04 16.25 3.57
C SER A 33 0.02 17.20 2.95
N ASP A 34 0.46 18.41 2.60
CA ASP A 34 -0.36 19.40 1.89
C ASP A 34 -0.62 18.99 0.43
N ARG A 35 0.20 18.06 -0.09
CA ARG A 35 0.00 17.49 -1.43
C ARG A 35 -1.16 16.49 -1.48
N ILE A 36 -1.62 16.02 -0.33
CA ILE A 36 -2.78 15.13 -0.23
C ILE A 36 -4.03 16.00 -0.10
N PRO A 37 -4.98 15.92 -1.06
CA PRO A 37 -6.23 16.68 -0.98
C PRO A 37 -7.03 16.36 0.29
N PRO A 38 -7.84 17.31 0.78
CA PRO A 38 -8.58 17.14 2.04
C PRO A 38 -9.67 16.05 1.95
N ILE A 39 -10.13 15.71 0.75
CA ILE A 39 -11.19 14.71 0.52
C ILE A 39 -10.61 13.56 -0.29
N ILE A 40 -10.72 12.34 0.24
CA ILE A 40 -10.17 11.13 -0.38
C ILE A 40 -11.27 10.08 -0.52
N GLY A 41 -11.39 9.51 -1.71
CA GLY A 41 -12.27 8.38 -1.99
C GLY A 41 -11.51 7.06 -1.89
N LEU A 42 -11.94 6.17 -0.99
CA LEU A 42 -11.49 4.79 -0.93
C LEU A 42 -12.50 3.93 -1.68
N ILE A 43 -12.06 3.33 -2.79
CA ILE A 43 -12.91 2.58 -3.71
C ILE A 43 -12.67 1.07 -3.55
N GLU A 44 -13.75 0.29 -3.67
CA GLU A 44 -13.66 -1.17 -3.71
C GLU A 44 -12.92 -1.66 -4.96
N GLU A 45 -12.28 -2.82 -4.84
CA GLU A 45 -11.57 -3.46 -5.94
C GLU A 45 -12.47 -3.64 -7.17
N SER A 46 -11.88 -3.48 -8.36
CA SER A 46 -12.55 -3.59 -9.68
C SER A 46 -13.48 -2.43 -10.06
N PHE A 47 -13.58 -1.38 -9.23
CA PHE A 47 -14.27 -0.15 -9.58
C PHE A 47 -13.30 1.01 -9.81
N LYS A 48 -13.68 1.97 -10.67
CA LYS A 48 -12.94 3.22 -10.88
C LYS A 48 -13.86 4.42 -10.78
N VAL A 49 -13.31 5.56 -10.34
CA VAL A 49 -14.02 6.85 -10.35
C VAL A 49 -13.52 7.68 -11.53
N GLU A 50 -14.44 8.13 -12.38
CA GLU A 50 -14.17 9.07 -13.46
C GLU A 50 -14.98 10.34 -13.26
N GLN A 51 -14.46 11.48 -13.73
CA GLN A 51 -15.17 12.76 -13.63
C GLN A 51 -16.42 12.82 -14.51
N LYS A 52 -16.42 12.11 -15.64
CA LYS A 52 -17.52 12.10 -16.62
C LYS A 52 -17.89 10.68 -16.97
N ARG A 53 -19.18 10.44 -17.21
CA ARG A 53 -19.65 9.16 -17.75
C ARG A 53 -19.13 9.00 -19.18
N THR A 54 -18.31 7.99 -19.40
CA THR A 54 -17.81 7.59 -20.72
C THR A 54 -18.61 6.39 -21.24
N LYS A 55 -18.87 6.34 -22.55
CA LYS A 55 -19.54 5.21 -23.21
C LYS A 55 -18.69 3.93 -23.26
N PRO A 56 -17.38 3.97 -23.57
CA PRO A 56 -16.56 2.77 -23.54
C PRO A 56 -16.35 2.31 -22.09
N LYS A 57 -16.74 1.08 -21.78
CA LYS A 57 -16.34 0.41 -20.55
C LYS A 57 -14.94 -0.14 -20.76
N GLU A 58 -13.96 0.44 -20.08
CA GLU A 58 -12.60 -0.10 -20.10
C GLU A 58 -12.57 -1.45 -19.37
N CYS A 59 -12.13 -2.49 -20.09
CA CYS A 59 -11.86 -3.82 -19.55
C CYS A 59 -10.35 -4.02 -19.42
N GLY A 60 -9.70 -3.21 -18.58
CA GLY A 60 -8.26 -3.28 -18.31
C GLY A 60 -7.95 -3.58 -16.84
N GLY A 61 -6.75 -4.09 -16.57
CA GLY A 61 -6.24 -4.18 -15.20
C GLY A 61 -5.97 -2.78 -14.63
N SER A 62 -6.14 -2.61 -13.32
CA SER A 62 -5.84 -1.36 -12.61
C SER A 62 -5.30 -1.63 -11.22
N HIS A 63 -4.77 -0.61 -10.56
CA HIS A 63 -4.14 -0.68 -9.25
C HIS A 63 -4.31 0.66 -8.49
N GLY A 64 -3.83 0.71 -7.24
CA GLY A 64 -3.96 1.90 -6.37
C GLY A 64 -5.12 1.82 -5.38
N TYR A 65 -5.78 0.66 -5.31
CA TYR A 65 -6.74 0.33 -4.27
C TYR A 65 -6.05 0.19 -2.90
N ASP A 66 -6.84 -0.12 -1.88
CA ASP A 66 -6.35 -0.40 -0.55
C ASP A 66 -5.25 -1.48 -0.53
N LYS A 67 -4.07 -1.14 0.01
CA LYS A 67 -2.91 -2.05 0.11
C LYS A 67 -3.19 -3.35 0.87
N ALA A 68 -4.26 -3.40 1.66
CA ALA A 68 -4.67 -4.60 2.39
C ALA A 68 -5.26 -5.69 1.47
N ILE A 69 -5.78 -5.30 0.30
CA ILE A 69 -6.41 -6.21 -0.67
C ILE A 69 -5.35 -7.14 -1.27
N PHE A 70 -5.71 -8.42 -1.44
CA PHE A 70 -4.77 -9.44 -1.87
C PHE A 70 -4.12 -9.15 -3.24
N SER A 71 -4.90 -8.64 -4.21
CA SER A 71 -4.41 -8.29 -5.54
C SER A 71 -3.40 -7.13 -5.55
N MET A 72 -3.38 -6.29 -4.51
CA MET A 72 -2.44 -5.17 -4.37
C MET A 72 -1.13 -5.59 -3.68
N ARG A 73 -0.99 -6.86 -3.27
CA ARG A 73 0.25 -7.35 -2.65
C ARG A 73 1.32 -7.58 -3.70
N SER A 74 2.54 -7.11 -3.41
CA SER A 74 3.72 -7.30 -4.25
C SER A 74 4.49 -8.57 -3.89
N ILE A 75 5.31 -9.04 -4.83
CA ILE A 75 6.28 -10.11 -4.59
C ILE A 75 7.59 -9.55 -4.01
N PHE A 76 8.27 -10.36 -3.19
CA PHE A 76 9.63 -10.10 -2.74
C PHE A 76 10.44 -11.39 -2.78
N ILE A 77 11.60 -11.36 -3.42
CA ILE A 77 12.55 -12.49 -3.49
C ILE A 77 13.94 -11.94 -3.20
N GLY A 78 14.58 -12.45 -2.15
CA GLY A 78 15.96 -12.13 -1.78
C GLY A 78 16.88 -13.33 -2.04
N HIS A 79 17.96 -13.13 -2.78
CA HIS A 79 18.97 -14.15 -3.04
C HIS A 79 20.37 -13.55 -2.93
N GLY A 80 21.25 -14.22 -2.19
CA GLY A 80 22.62 -13.79 -1.97
C GLY A 80 23.21 -14.44 -0.71
N PRO A 81 24.50 -14.19 -0.40
CA PRO A 81 25.20 -14.83 0.72
C PRO A 81 24.61 -14.47 2.09
N GLN A 82 23.96 -13.31 2.21
CA GLN A 82 23.30 -12.88 3.45
C GLN A 82 21.85 -13.38 3.59
N PHE A 83 21.27 -14.02 2.55
CA PHE A 83 19.94 -14.59 2.62
C PHE A 83 19.99 -16.10 2.84
N ALA A 84 19.16 -16.62 3.73
CA ALA A 84 19.00 -18.05 3.89
C ALA A 84 18.38 -18.68 2.63
N ARG A 85 18.97 -19.77 2.13
CA ARG A 85 18.45 -20.48 0.96
C ARG A 85 17.11 -21.13 1.27
N GLY A 86 16.12 -20.97 0.38
CA GLY A 86 14.81 -21.62 0.47
C GLY A 86 13.92 -21.15 1.64
N LYS A 87 14.33 -20.12 2.40
CA LYS A 87 13.55 -19.61 3.53
C LYS A 87 12.33 -18.83 3.04
N LYS A 88 11.15 -19.23 3.49
CA LYS A 88 9.91 -18.44 3.37
C LYS A 88 9.76 -17.58 4.62
N VAL A 89 9.32 -16.35 4.43
CA VAL A 89 9.09 -15.39 5.52
C VAL A 89 7.64 -14.88 5.49
N PRO A 90 7.08 -14.43 6.62
CA PRO A 90 5.78 -13.75 6.64
C PRO A 90 5.78 -12.51 5.73
N SER A 91 4.58 -12.07 5.31
CA SER A 91 4.43 -10.80 4.61
C SER A 91 4.89 -9.63 5.48
N PHE A 92 5.49 -8.63 4.84
CA PHE A 92 5.96 -7.40 5.47
C PHE A 92 5.75 -6.21 4.54
N GLU A 93 5.84 -5.00 5.07
CA GLU A 93 5.65 -3.77 4.30
C GLU A 93 6.94 -3.36 3.57
N ASN A 94 6.81 -2.83 2.35
CA ASN A 94 7.97 -2.45 1.52
C ASN A 94 8.86 -1.36 2.14
N VAL A 95 8.35 -0.56 3.08
CA VAL A 95 9.14 0.44 3.84
C VAL A 95 10.31 -0.20 4.59
N GLN A 96 10.23 -1.50 4.90
CA GLN A 96 11.29 -2.25 5.57
C GLN A 96 12.50 -2.52 4.68
N ILE A 97 12.33 -2.48 3.35
CA ILE A 97 13.37 -2.85 2.37
C ILE A 97 14.57 -1.91 2.44
N TYR A 98 14.37 -0.64 2.76
CA TYR A 98 15.46 0.32 2.91
C TYR A 98 16.49 -0.15 3.94
N ASN A 99 16.03 -0.50 5.15
CA ASN A 99 16.91 -0.99 6.21
C ASN A 99 17.61 -2.30 5.82
N LEU A 100 16.92 -3.18 5.08
CA LEU A 100 17.48 -4.42 4.57
C LEU A 100 18.66 -4.15 3.62
N VAL A 101 18.49 -3.22 2.67
CA VAL A 101 19.54 -2.84 1.71
C VAL A 101 20.72 -2.20 2.43
N THR A 102 20.49 -1.26 3.35
CA THR A 102 21.58 -0.61 4.09
C THR A 102 22.35 -1.59 4.98
N SER A 103 21.67 -2.59 5.56
CA SER A 103 22.33 -3.66 6.31
C SER A 103 23.20 -4.53 5.41
N ILE A 104 22.73 -4.89 4.22
CA ILE A 104 23.51 -5.70 3.25
C ILE A 104 24.77 -4.95 2.81
N LEU A 105 24.64 -3.66 2.52
CA LEU A 105 25.74 -2.79 2.07
C LEU A 105 26.67 -2.36 3.22
N ASN A 106 26.32 -2.67 4.47
CA ASN A 106 27.05 -2.24 5.67
C ASN A 106 27.25 -0.71 5.76
N ILE A 107 26.19 0.04 5.52
CA ILE A 107 26.17 1.51 5.61
C ILE A 107 25.18 1.99 6.67
N HIS A 108 25.41 3.19 7.21
CA HIS A 108 24.46 3.85 8.09
C HIS A 108 23.29 4.44 7.31
N GLY A 109 22.11 3.86 7.43
CA GLY A 109 20.88 4.36 6.81
C GLY A 109 20.43 5.69 7.40
N ALA A 110 19.80 6.53 6.58
CA ALA A 110 19.10 7.72 7.03
C ALA A 110 17.82 7.36 7.81
N PRO A 111 17.28 8.27 8.65
CA PRO A 111 16.00 8.07 9.31
C PRO A 111 14.88 7.76 8.31
N ASN A 112 14.10 6.71 8.60
CA ASN A 112 13.00 6.24 7.76
C ASN A 112 11.92 5.56 8.62
N ASN A 113 10.81 5.13 8.01
CA ASN A 113 9.68 4.52 8.73
C ASN A 113 9.78 2.99 8.90
N GLY A 114 10.83 2.34 8.38
CA GLY A 114 11.11 0.93 8.62
C GLY A 114 11.65 0.69 10.03
N SER A 115 11.41 -0.52 10.56
CA SER A 115 11.97 -0.94 11.84
C SER A 115 13.46 -1.27 11.69
N SER A 116 14.28 -0.76 12.60
CA SER A 116 15.73 -1.03 12.62
C SER A 116 16.04 -2.50 12.94
N THR A 117 15.12 -3.23 13.58
CA THR A 117 15.29 -4.65 13.92
C THR A 117 14.88 -5.60 12.80
N PHE A 118 14.17 -5.11 11.78
CA PHE A 118 13.64 -5.94 10.70
C PHE A 118 14.72 -6.72 9.92
N PRO A 119 15.88 -6.13 9.56
CA PRO A 119 16.92 -6.87 8.83
C PRO A 119 17.36 -8.15 9.52
N ALA A 120 17.44 -8.15 10.86
CA ALA A 120 17.83 -9.34 11.64
C ALA A 120 16.81 -10.50 11.57
N SER A 121 15.56 -10.21 11.21
CA SER A 121 14.54 -11.25 10.99
C SER A 121 14.65 -11.94 9.62
N ILE A 122 15.27 -11.26 8.66
CA ILE A 122 15.35 -11.69 7.26
C ILE A 122 16.74 -12.23 6.91
N LEU A 123 17.79 -11.48 7.24
CA LEU A 123 19.18 -11.79 6.92
C LEU A 123 19.77 -12.82 7.88
N LEU A 124 20.78 -13.54 7.40
CA LEU A 124 21.61 -14.38 8.24
C LEU A 124 22.44 -13.52 9.21
N PRO A 125 22.79 -14.04 10.40
CA PRO A 125 23.76 -13.37 11.27
C PRO A 125 25.06 -13.08 10.53
N ARG A 126 25.67 -11.92 10.81
CA ARG A 126 26.99 -11.59 10.27
C ARG A 126 28.01 -12.61 10.78
N GLN A 127 28.82 -13.14 9.87
CA GLN A 127 30.02 -13.92 10.17
C GLN A 127 31.18 -12.98 10.52
#